data_AF-A0A7V4UWG0-F1
#
_entry.id   AF-A0A7V4UWG0-F1
#
_cell.length_a   1.000
_cell.length_b   1.000
_cell.length_c   1.000
_cell.angle_alpha   90.00
_cell.angle_beta   90.00
_cell.angle_gamma   90.00
#
_symmetry.space_group_name_H-M   'P 1'
#
loop_
_entity.id
_entity.type
_entity.pdbx_description
1 polymer ?
#
loop_
_entity_poly.entity_id
_entity_poly.type
_entity_poly.pdbx_seq_one_letter_code
_entity_poly.pdbx_strand_id
1 'polypeptide(L)' 'LSKVKNPVARGLALGTVSHGQGTAVALLEGETAGAMGGVAMAIAALFTALIAPYYLPLFLP' A
#
# COMPACT_ATOMS: atom_id res chain seq x y z
N LEU A 1 4.80 -9.25 10.20
CA LEU A 1 3.46 -9.69 9.73
C LEU A 1 3.12 -11.15 10.05
N SER A 2 4.10 -12.04 10.28
CA SER A 2 3.90 -13.47 10.57
C SER A 2 2.97 -13.81 11.76
N LYS A 3 2.73 -12.86 12.68
CA LYS A 3 1.76 -13.01 13.79
C LYS A 3 0.36 -12.43 13.50
N VAL A 4 0.20 -11.66 12.44
CA VAL A 4 -1.08 -11.05 12.06
C VAL A 4 -1.87 -12.10 11.27
N LYS A 5 -2.97 -12.59 11.81
CA LYS A 5 -3.81 -13.62 11.16
C LYS A 5 -4.95 -13.05 10.34
N ASN A 6 -5.36 -11.81 10.63
CA ASN A 6 -6.46 -11.17 9.91
C ASN A 6 -6.00 -10.80 8.48
N PRO A 7 -6.65 -11.32 7.43
CA PRO A 7 -6.21 -11.11 6.05
C PRO A 7 -6.35 -9.65 5.60
N VAL A 8 -7.34 -8.91 6.12
CA VAL A 8 -7.51 -7.48 5.84
C VAL A 8 -6.35 -6.68 6.41
N ALA A 9 -6.02 -6.90 7.68
CA ALA A 9 -4.90 -6.22 8.33
C ALA A 9 -3.55 -6.56 7.67
N ARG A 10 -3.39 -7.81 7.22
CA ARG A 10 -2.20 -8.26 6.48
C ARG A 10 -2.07 -7.56 5.14
N GLY A 11 -3.15 -7.56 4.36
CA GLY A 11 -3.22 -6.88 3.07
C GLY A 11 -2.90 -5.40 3.19
N LEU A 12 -3.56 -4.69 4.11
CA LEU A 12 -3.32 -3.27 4.35
C LEU A 12 -1.86 -2.98 4.70
N ALA A 13 -1.28 -3.75 5.62
CA ALA A 13 0.11 -3.56 6.04
C ALA A 13 1.09 -3.83 4.90
N LEU A 14 0.93 -4.93 4.16
CA LEU A 14 1.82 -5.24 3.02
C LEU A 14 1.69 -4.22 1.88
N GLY A 15 0.46 -3.80 1.57
CA GLY A 15 0.20 -2.85 0.49
C GLY A 15 0.66 -1.42 0.80
N THR A 16 0.69 -1.03 2.08
CA THR A 16 1.17 0.31 2.49
C THR A 16 2.69 0.43 2.57
N VAL A 17 3.40 -0.58 3.09
CA VAL A 17 4.85 -0.45 3.38
C VAL A 17 5.78 -1.00 2.30
N SER A 18 5.27 -1.81 1.36
CA SER A 18 6.14 -2.64 0.52
C SER A 18 5.98 -2.39 -1.00
N HIS A 19 5.44 -1.23 -1.39
CA HIS A 19 5.14 -0.92 -2.79
C HIS A 19 4.21 -1.97 -3.44
N GLY A 20 4.08 -1.99 -4.77
CA GLY A 20 3.24 -2.98 -5.47
C GLY A 20 3.65 -4.43 -5.23
N GLN A 21 4.92 -4.68 -4.91
CA GLN A 21 5.44 -6.03 -4.66
C GLN A 21 4.82 -6.65 -3.40
N GLY A 22 4.54 -5.87 -2.35
CA GLY A 22 3.83 -6.35 -1.16
C GLY A 22 2.41 -6.82 -1.45
N THR A 23 1.69 -6.09 -2.29
CA THR A 23 0.34 -6.47 -2.72
C THR A 23 0.34 -7.77 -3.51
N ALA A 24 1.34 -7.98 -4.37
CA ALA A 24 1.51 -9.25 -5.08
C ALA A 24 1.75 -10.42 -4.11
N VAL A 25 2.59 -10.21 -3.08
CA VAL A 25 2.81 -11.22 -2.02
C VAL A 25 1.54 -11.46 -1.21
N ALA A 26 0.79 -10.41 -0.84
CA ALA A 26 -0.47 -10.54 -0.11
C ALA A 26 -1.53 -11.33 -0.91
N LEU A 27 -1.53 -11.21 -2.24
CA LEU A 27 -2.42 -11.96 -3.11
C LEU A 27 -2.10 -13.46 -3.11
N LEU A 28 -0.81 -13.83 -3.05
CA LEU A 28 -0.40 -15.23 -2.88
C LEU A 28 -0.83 -15.81 -1.52
N GLU A 29 -0.98 -14.96 -0.50
CA GLU A 29 -1.44 -15.33 0.83
C GLU A 29 -2.97 -15.44 0.93
N GLY A 30 -3.71 -14.88 -0.03
CA GLY A 30 -5.16 -15.00 -0.16
C GLY A 30 -5.82 -13.80 -0.84
N GLU A 31 -6.96 -14.03 -1.46
CA GLU A 31 -7.67 -13.02 -2.26
C GLU A 31 -8.03 -11.76 -1.44
N THR A 32 -8.55 -11.93 -0.22
CA THR A 32 -8.89 -10.80 0.66
C THR A 32 -7.65 -9.98 1.04
N ALA A 33 -6.51 -10.63 1.30
CA ALA A 33 -5.28 -9.92 1.64
C ALA A 33 -4.72 -9.18 0.42
N GLY A 34 -4.73 -9.80 -0.77
CA GLY A 34 -4.37 -9.15 -2.03
C GLY A 34 -5.25 -7.94 -2.35
N ALA A 35 -6.58 -8.10 -2.25
CA ALA A 35 -7.55 -7.03 -2.49
C ALA A 35 -7.31 -5.84 -1.56
N MET A 36 -7.12 -6.09 -0.27
CA MET A 36 -6.85 -5.03 0.71
C MET A 36 -5.48 -4.39 0.53
N GLY A 37 -4.47 -5.14 0.05
CA GLY A 37 -3.19 -4.57 -0.37
C GLY A 37 -3.32 -3.60 -1.55
N GLY A 38 -4.17 -3.93 -2.52
CA GLY A 38 -4.51 -3.04 -3.63
C GLY A 38 -5.19 -1.75 -3.17
N VAL A 39 -6.17 -1.85 -2.26
CA VAL A 39 -6.85 -0.70 -1.65
C VAL A 39 -5.85 0.20 -0.91
N ALA A 40 -4.97 -0.41 -0.09
CA ALA A 40 -3.91 0.32 0.61
C ALA A 40 -3.01 1.11 -0.34
N MET A 41 -2.57 0.48 -1.43
CA MET A 41 -1.71 1.12 -2.43
C MET A 41 -2.44 2.26 -3.17
N ALA A 42 -3.71 2.08 -3.53
CA ALA A 42 -4.51 3.11 -4.17
C ALA A 42 -4.68 4.35 -3.28
N ILE A 43 -4.95 4.14 -1.98
CA ILE A 43 -5.06 5.23 -1.01
C ILE A 43 -3.71 5.95 -0.85
N ALA A 44 -2.60 5.21 -0.76
CA ALA A 44 -1.27 5.82 -0.68
C ALA A 44 -0.93 6.65 -1.92
N ALA A 45 -1.27 6.16 -3.12
CA ALA A 45 -1.09 6.87 -4.38
C ALA A 45 -1.95 8.13 -4.45
N LEU A 46 -3.20 8.07 -3.96
CA LEU A 46 -4.08 9.23 -3.88
C LEU A 46 -3.48 10.32 -2.98
N PHE A 47 -3.04 9.97 -1.77
CA PHE A 47 -2.37 10.94 -0.90
C PHE A 47 -1.11 11.50 -1.53
N THR A 48 -0.29 10.65 -2.15
CA THR A 48 0.91 11.09 -2.86
C THR A 48 0.57 12.07 -3.98
N ALA A 49 -0.44 11.78 -4.80
CA ALA A 49 -0.85 12.65 -5.91
C ALA A 49 -1.37 14.02 -5.43
N LEU A 50 -2.03 14.06 -4.27
CA LEU A 50 -2.49 15.31 -3.65
C LEU A 50 -1.34 16.10 -3.03
N ILE A 51 -0.41 15.42 -2.36
CA ILE A 51 0.66 16.07 -1.58
C ILE A 51 1.83 16.47 -2.47
N ALA A 52 2.28 15.60 -3.37
CA ALA A 52 3.45 15.79 -4.21
C ALA A 52 3.54 17.16 -4.90
N PRO A 53 2.50 17.69 -5.59
CA PRO A 53 2.63 18.97 -6.30
C PRO A 53 2.93 20.17 -5.40
N TYR A 54 2.59 20.12 -4.11
CA TYR A 54 2.88 21.19 -3.17
C TYR A 54 4.31 21.14 -2.62
N TYR A 55 4.88 19.94 -2.48
CA TYR A 55 6.22 19.75 -1.92
C TYR A 55 7.31 19.66 -2.99
N LEU A 56 6.97 19.23 -4.21
CA LEU A 56 7.94 19.12 -5.30
C LEU A 56 8.69 20.44 -5.60
N PRO A 57 8.04 21.62 -5.59
CA PRO A 57 8.73 22.92 -5.79
C PRO A 57 9.70 23.30 -4.67
N LEU A 58 9.62 22.68 -3.49
CA LEU A 58 10.56 22.92 -2.40
C LEU A 58 11.88 22.15 -2.62
N PHE A 59 11.83 21.03 -3.34
CA PHE A 59 12.97 20.14 -3.57
C PHE A 59 13.58 20.28 -4.97
N LEU A 60 12.82 20.74 -5.96
CA LEU A 60 13.34 21.13 -7.27
C LEU A 60 13.58 22.65 -7.29
N PRO A 61 14.80 23.13 -7.61
CA PRO A 61 15.10 24.55 -7.74
C PRO A 61 14.38 25.20 -8.93
#